data_AF-J9FHR6-F1
#
_entry.id   AF-J9FHR6-F1
#
_cell.length_a   1.000
_cell.length_b   1.000
_cell.length_c   1.000
_cell.angle_alpha   90.00
_cell.angle_beta   90.00
_cell.angle_gamma   90.00
#
_symmetry.space_group_name_H-M   'P 1'
#
loop_
_entity.id
_entity.type
_entity.pdbx_description
1 polymer ?
#
loop_
_entity_poly.entity_id
_entity_poly.type
_entity_poly.pdbx_seq_one_letter_code
_entity_poly.pdbx_strand_id
1 'polypeptide(L)'
;MAPAYFDRMVNPMLSLMLHTKDDMLRASVLSSLSNLIVSCRGLNIHKHLDEMLLAAKLYIRDAEAEIVRRAAVDLMRAIVRTYDISLLQEAPSHLYDIADSLSYILDQDEDLVVKTHAMLCLQDIDAQMEEGFLEFEKAHTRKIRF
;
A
#
# COMPACT_ATOMS: atom_id res chain seq x y z
N MET A 1 19.43 -7.41 7.77
CA MET A 1 19.46 -6.57 9.00
C MET A 1 18.23 -5.68 9.15
N ALA A 2 17.65 -5.14 8.07
CA ALA A 2 16.45 -4.28 8.14
C ALA A 2 15.20 -4.89 8.84
N PRO A 3 14.85 -6.19 8.67
CA PRO A 3 13.62 -6.74 9.26
C PRO A 3 13.60 -6.77 10.80
N ALA A 4 14.76 -6.79 11.45
CA ALA A 4 14.89 -6.87 12.91
C ALA A 4 14.49 -5.56 13.63
N TYR A 5 14.52 -4.43 12.91
CA TYR A 5 14.17 -3.11 13.43
C TYR A 5 12.82 -2.61 12.93
N PHE A 6 12.14 -3.37 12.06
CA PHE A 6 10.87 -2.97 11.45
C PHE A 6 9.84 -2.54 12.51
N ASP A 7 9.55 -3.42 13.46
CA ASP A 7 8.59 -3.15 14.55
C ASP A 7 9.00 -1.95 15.41
N ARG A 8 10.31 -1.71 15.57
CA ARG A 8 10.84 -0.56 16.35
C ARG A 8 10.75 0.76 15.59
N MET A 9 10.67 0.73 14.26
CA MET A 9 10.62 1.92 13.41
C MET A 9 9.18 2.29 13.04
N VAL A 10 8.33 1.31 12.75
CA VAL A 10 6.94 1.55 12.34
C VAL A 10 6.13 2.21 13.44
N ASN A 11 6.21 1.73 14.69
CA ASN A 11 5.40 2.28 15.79
C ASN A 11 5.66 3.79 16.03
N PRO A 12 6.93 4.27 16.16
CA PRO A 12 7.20 5.70 16.27
C PRO A 12 6.76 6.50 15.04
N MET A 13 6.89 5.94 13.84
CA MET A 13 6.45 6.59 12.60
C MET A 13 4.93 6.79 12.58
N LEU A 14 4.16 5.74 12.86
CA LEU A 14 2.70 5.81 12.94
C LEU A 14 2.24 6.80 14.03
N SER A 15 2.88 6.74 15.20
CA SER A 15 2.61 7.68 16.30
C SER A 15 2.90 9.14 15.90
N LEU A 16 4.06 9.41 15.29
CA LEU A 16 4.45 10.75 14.87
C LEU A 16 3.47 11.32 13.83
N MET A 17 3.06 10.51 12.87
CA MET A 17 2.13 10.87 11.82
C MET A 17 0.76 11.30 12.38
N LEU A 18 0.22 10.58 13.37
CA LEU A 18 -1.05 10.90 14.02
C LEU A 18 -1.02 12.19 14.86
N HIS A 19 0.14 12.53 15.43
CA HIS A 19 0.25 13.66 16.37
C HIS A 19 0.82 14.94 15.75
N THR A 20 1.55 14.85 14.65
CA THR A 20 2.08 16.04 13.98
C THR A 20 0.96 16.82 13.28
N LYS A 21 1.10 18.14 13.23
CA LYS A 21 0.26 19.05 12.43
C LYS A 21 0.95 19.51 11.14
N ASP A 22 2.24 19.21 11.01
CA ASP A 22 3.05 19.61 9.86
C ASP A 22 2.87 18.62 8.70
N ASP A 23 2.32 19.10 7.59
CA ASP A 23 2.03 18.27 6.40
C ASP A 23 3.29 17.78 5.69
N MET A 24 4.39 18.56 5.71
CA MET A 24 5.67 18.10 5.16
C MET A 24 6.21 16.95 5.99
N LEU A 25 6.09 17.03 7.32
CA LEU A 25 6.50 15.96 8.21
C LEU A 25 5.64 14.71 8.00
N ARG A 26 4.30 14.85 7.86
CA ARG A 26 3.40 13.71 7.55
C ARG A 26 3.80 13.03 6.25
N ALA A 27 3.96 13.80 5.18
CA ALA A 27 4.34 13.27 3.87
C ALA A 27 5.71 12.56 3.91
N SER A 28 6.66 13.12 4.65
CA SER A 28 8.00 12.53 4.84
C SER A 28 7.93 11.20 5.60
N VAL A 29 7.10 11.12 6.64
CA VAL A 29 6.91 9.88 7.42
C VAL A 29 6.23 8.81 6.58
N LEU A 30 5.15 9.15 5.87
CA LEU A 30 4.47 8.23 4.93
C LEU A 30 5.45 7.70 3.88
N SER A 31 6.22 8.57 3.24
CA SER A 31 7.23 8.18 2.25
C SER A 31 8.31 7.29 2.85
N SER A 32 8.72 7.57 4.09
CA SER A 32 9.71 6.77 4.81
C SER A 32 9.18 5.37 5.15
N LEU A 33 7.90 5.25 5.52
CA LEU A 33 7.22 3.96 5.72
C LEU A 33 7.18 3.17 4.40
N SER A 34 6.83 3.79 3.29
CA SER A 34 6.84 3.15 1.96
C SER A 34 8.22 2.59 1.61
N ASN A 35 9.27 3.40 1.83
CA ASN A 35 10.65 2.97 1.57
C ASN A 35 11.09 1.82 2.50
N LEU A 36 10.67 1.84 3.76
CA LEU A 36 10.97 0.79 4.73
C LEU A 36 10.32 -0.54 4.32
N ILE A 37 9.05 -0.50 3.91
CA ILE A 37 8.28 -1.65 3.41
C ILE A 37 9.01 -2.30 2.24
N VAL A 38 9.32 -1.50 1.20
CA VAL A 38 10.00 -1.98 0.00
C VAL A 38 11.38 -2.55 0.34
N SER A 39 12.14 -1.86 1.21
CA SER A 39 13.48 -2.31 1.64
C SER A 39 13.45 -3.61 2.44
N CYS A 40 12.37 -3.85 3.19
CA CYS A 40 12.19 -5.08 3.97
C CYS A 40 11.56 -6.21 3.15
N ARG A 41 11.21 -5.99 1.87
CA ARG A 41 10.57 -6.97 0.99
C ARG A 41 9.35 -7.63 1.64
N GLY A 42 8.54 -6.86 2.37
CA GLY A 42 7.31 -7.40 2.95
C GLY A 42 7.48 -8.13 4.27
N LEU A 43 8.72 -8.39 4.73
CA LEU A 43 8.97 -9.12 5.97
C LEU A 43 8.42 -8.34 7.17
N ASN A 44 7.60 -9.02 7.99
CA ASN A 44 6.91 -8.48 9.17
C ASN A 44 5.81 -7.44 8.90
N ILE A 45 5.45 -7.16 7.64
CA ILE A 45 4.38 -6.20 7.31
C ILE A 45 3.04 -6.59 7.92
N HIS A 46 2.71 -7.88 7.90
CA HIS A 46 1.42 -8.40 8.37
C HIS A 46 1.03 -7.93 9.78
N LYS A 47 1.99 -7.65 10.66
CA LYS A 47 1.73 -7.20 12.03
C LYS A 47 1.16 -5.78 12.11
N HIS A 48 1.51 -4.94 11.13
CA HIS A 48 1.17 -3.51 11.09
C HIS A 48 0.34 -3.16 9.85
N LEU A 49 -0.04 -4.15 9.05
CA LEU A 49 -0.70 -3.94 7.75
C LEU A 49 -1.99 -3.14 7.94
N ASP A 50 -2.84 -3.56 8.88
CA ASP A 50 -4.12 -2.93 9.16
C ASP A 50 -3.96 -1.47 9.58
N GLU A 51 -2.99 -1.20 10.48
CA GLU A 51 -2.70 0.16 10.94
C GLU A 51 -2.16 1.06 9.82
N MET A 52 -1.29 0.51 8.95
CA MET A 52 -0.75 1.23 7.81
C MET A 52 -1.82 1.50 6.73
N LEU A 53 -2.70 0.54 6.47
CA LEU A 53 -3.83 0.71 5.53
C LEU A 53 -4.83 1.73 6.06
N LEU A 54 -5.17 1.65 7.35
CA LEU A 54 -6.05 2.62 8.01
C LEU A 54 -5.46 4.03 7.92
N ALA A 55 -4.17 4.18 8.24
CA ALA A 55 -3.48 5.47 8.13
C ALA A 55 -3.52 6.02 6.69
N ALA A 56 -3.17 5.19 5.70
CA ALA A 56 -3.19 5.62 4.30
C ALA A 56 -4.61 6.05 3.87
N LYS A 57 -5.63 5.28 4.25
CA LYS A 57 -7.04 5.58 3.94
C LYS A 57 -7.49 6.91 4.55
N LEU A 58 -7.13 7.18 5.81
CA LEU A 58 -7.44 8.44 6.49
C LEU A 58 -6.83 9.63 5.74
N TYR A 59 -5.55 9.57 5.39
CA TYR A 59 -4.89 10.68 4.70
C TYR A 59 -5.35 10.85 3.26
N ILE A 60 -5.71 9.76 2.57
CA ILE A 60 -6.30 9.85 1.22
C ILE A 60 -7.62 10.62 1.25
N ARG A 61 -8.46 10.36 2.26
CA ARG A 61 -9.80 10.96 2.34
C ARG A 61 -9.80 12.36 2.94
N ASP A 62 -9.01 12.58 3.99
CA ASP A 62 -9.17 13.73 4.87
C ASP A 62 -8.02 14.76 4.78
N ALA A 63 -6.90 14.44 4.11
CA ALA A 63 -5.79 15.38 4.03
C ALA A 63 -6.05 16.51 3.03
N GLU A 64 -6.03 17.75 3.51
CA GLU A 64 -6.15 18.94 2.65
C GLU A 64 -4.94 19.11 1.72
N ALA A 65 -3.74 18.80 2.23
CA ALA A 65 -2.49 18.95 1.48
C ALA A 65 -2.28 17.81 0.47
N GLU A 66 -2.16 18.16 -0.81
CA GLU A 66 -1.94 17.23 -1.93
C GLU A 66 -0.70 16.33 -1.73
N ILE A 67 0.37 16.88 -1.14
CA ILE A 67 1.61 16.14 -0.88
C ILE A 67 1.40 14.98 0.10
N VAL A 68 0.48 15.14 1.05
CA VAL A 68 0.15 14.12 2.06
C VAL A 68 -0.71 13.05 1.41
N ARG A 69 -1.71 13.43 0.61
CA ARG A 69 -2.52 12.49 -0.18
C ARG A 69 -1.65 11.67 -1.12
N ARG A 70 -0.72 12.31 -1.84
CA ARG A 70 0.24 11.64 -2.72
C ARG A 70 1.10 10.62 -1.99
N ALA A 71 1.68 11.01 -0.85
CA ALA A 71 2.51 10.11 -0.05
C ALA A 71 1.69 8.93 0.53
N ALA A 72 0.41 9.15 0.85
CA ALA A 72 -0.49 8.09 1.31
C ALA A 72 -0.83 7.09 0.21
N VAL A 73 -1.06 7.55 -1.03
CA VAL A 73 -1.21 6.66 -2.20
C VAL A 73 0.06 5.88 -2.47
N ASP A 74 1.23 6.51 -2.35
CA ASP A 74 2.51 5.82 -2.49
C ASP A 74 2.73 4.74 -1.42
N LEU A 75 2.22 4.95 -0.20
CA LEU A 75 2.21 3.91 0.84
C LEU A 75 1.30 2.73 0.46
N MET A 76 0.07 2.99 -0.01
CA MET A 76 -0.80 1.92 -0.51
C MET A 76 -0.13 1.12 -1.63
N ARG A 77 0.48 1.83 -2.58
CA ARG A 77 1.19 1.23 -3.70
C ARG A 77 2.39 0.40 -3.24
N ALA A 78 3.15 0.87 -2.25
CA ALA A 78 4.25 0.12 -1.67
C ALA A 78 3.76 -1.17 -0.99
N ILE A 79 2.65 -1.12 -0.27
CA ILE A 79 2.03 -2.30 0.33
C ILE A 79 1.64 -3.30 -0.76
N VAL A 80 0.87 -2.87 -1.76
CA VAL A 80 0.42 -3.72 -2.87
C VAL A 80 1.59 -4.39 -3.57
N ARG A 81 2.66 -3.65 -3.89
CA ARG A 81 3.81 -4.19 -4.63
C ARG A 81 4.69 -5.14 -3.83
N THR A 82 4.69 -5.03 -2.51
CA THR A 82 5.62 -5.78 -1.65
C THR A 82 4.93 -6.93 -0.92
N TYR A 83 3.60 -6.87 -0.79
CA TYR A 83 2.78 -7.89 -0.17
C TYR A 83 1.95 -8.55 -1.27
N ASP A 84 2.31 -9.79 -1.61
CA ASP A 84 1.69 -10.57 -2.68
C ASP A 84 0.15 -10.51 -2.57
N ILE A 85 -0.54 -10.21 -3.67
CA ILE A 85 -2.00 -10.16 -3.71
C ILE A 85 -2.62 -11.49 -3.25
N SER A 86 -1.96 -12.63 -3.47
CA SER A 86 -2.46 -13.91 -2.95
C SER A 86 -2.53 -13.94 -1.42
N LEU A 87 -1.68 -13.20 -0.72
CA LEU A 87 -1.78 -12.99 0.74
C LEU A 87 -2.81 -11.91 1.08
N LEU A 88 -3.01 -10.89 0.24
CA LEU A 88 -4.14 -9.95 0.40
C LEU A 88 -5.50 -10.63 0.15
N GLN A 89 -5.55 -11.68 -0.67
CA GLN A 89 -6.76 -12.47 -0.93
C GLN A 89 -7.17 -13.34 0.26
N GLU A 90 -6.24 -13.63 1.20
CA GLU A 90 -6.60 -14.24 2.49
C GLU A 90 -7.46 -13.29 3.35
N ALA A 91 -7.36 -11.96 3.09
CA ALA A 91 -8.17 -10.91 3.69
C ALA A 91 -8.79 -10.01 2.59
N PRO A 92 -9.79 -10.51 1.82
CA PRO A 92 -10.31 -9.84 0.62
C PRO A 92 -10.89 -8.44 0.90
N SER A 93 -11.20 -8.14 2.17
CA SER A 93 -11.54 -6.79 2.63
C SER A 93 -10.46 -5.76 2.32
N HIS A 94 -9.17 -6.11 2.44
CA HIS A 94 -8.06 -5.16 2.24
C HIS A 94 -7.95 -4.72 0.79
N LEU A 95 -8.05 -5.65 -0.16
CA LEU A 95 -7.99 -5.32 -1.59
C LEU A 95 -9.18 -4.46 -2.00
N TYR A 96 -10.37 -4.78 -1.48
CA TYR A 96 -11.57 -3.98 -1.70
C TYR A 96 -11.43 -2.56 -1.11
N ASP A 97 -10.93 -2.44 0.12
CA ASP A 97 -10.71 -1.15 0.79
C ASP A 97 -9.69 -0.28 0.05
N ILE A 98 -8.62 -0.88 -0.48
CA ILE A 98 -7.64 -0.20 -1.31
C ILE A 98 -8.31 0.28 -2.61
N ALA A 99 -9.00 -0.62 -3.33
CA ALA A 99 -9.66 -0.27 -4.58
C ALA A 99 -10.70 0.86 -4.40
N ASP A 100 -11.53 0.78 -3.36
CA ASP A 100 -12.49 1.83 -3.00
C ASP A 100 -11.80 3.19 -2.75
N SER A 101 -10.70 3.18 -1.99
CA SER A 101 -9.93 4.39 -1.69
C SER A 101 -9.29 4.99 -2.94
N LEU A 102 -8.80 4.15 -3.87
CA LEU A 102 -8.22 4.61 -5.13
C LEU A 102 -9.28 5.16 -6.07
N SER A 103 -10.43 4.48 -6.19
CA SER A 103 -11.58 4.99 -6.97
C SER A 103 -12.07 6.33 -6.45
N TYR A 104 -12.13 6.51 -5.13
CA TYR A 104 -12.46 7.80 -4.51
C TYR A 104 -11.53 8.93 -4.99
N ILE A 105 -10.21 8.71 -5.01
CA ILE A 105 -9.25 9.71 -5.51
C ILE A 105 -9.50 10.05 -6.98
N LEU A 106 -9.70 9.04 -7.83
CA LEU A 106 -9.87 9.25 -9.27
C LEU A 106 -11.08 10.14 -9.57
N ASP A 107 -12.15 9.96 -8.81
CA ASP A 107 -13.39 10.71 -8.96
C ASP A 107 -13.31 12.09 -8.30
N GLN A 108 -12.81 12.17 -7.06
CA GLN A 108 -12.98 13.35 -6.20
C GLN A 108 -11.76 14.27 -6.09
N ASP A 109 -10.53 13.78 -6.31
CA ASP A 109 -9.34 14.63 -6.16
C ASP A 109 -9.27 15.67 -7.29
N GLU A 110 -8.61 16.79 -7.08
CA GLU A 110 -8.36 17.79 -8.13
C GLU A 110 -6.93 17.69 -8.65
N ASP A 111 -5.99 17.19 -7.84
CA ASP A 111 -4.58 17.09 -8.24
C ASP A 111 -4.36 15.91 -9.21
N LEU A 112 -3.93 16.25 -10.42
CA LEU A 112 -3.64 15.27 -11.47
C LEU A 112 -2.52 14.32 -11.07
N VAL A 113 -1.57 14.76 -10.22
CA VAL A 113 -0.47 13.89 -9.80
C VAL A 113 -0.97 12.84 -8.81
N VAL A 114 -1.77 13.21 -7.80
CA VAL A 114 -2.41 12.22 -6.91
C VAL A 114 -3.24 11.22 -7.71
N LYS A 115 -4.05 11.68 -8.68
CA LYS A 115 -4.80 10.77 -9.57
C LYS A 115 -3.90 9.83 -10.35
N THR A 116 -2.81 10.34 -10.92
CA THR A 116 -1.85 9.52 -11.67
C THR A 116 -1.25 8.43 -10.78
N HIS A 117 -0.87 8.76 -9.54
CA HIS A 117 -0.37 7.77 -8.60
C HIS A 117 -1.42 6.72 -8.24
N ALA A 118 -2.69 7.12 -8.12
CA ALA A 118 -3.78 6.18 -7.87
C ALA A 118 -4.01 5.23 -9.06
N MET A 119 -3.97 5.74 -10.30
CA MET A 119 -4.04 4.92 -11.51
C MET A 119 -2.90 3.90 -11.58
N LEU A 120 -1.67 4.31 -11.26
CA LEU A 120 -0.52 3.40 -11.23
C LEU A 120 -0.70 2.31 -10.16
N CYS A 121 -1.29 2.63 -9.02
CA CYS A 121 -1.57 1.64 -7.98
C CYS A 121 -2.60 0.60 -8.45
N LEU A 122 -3.67 1.01 -9.14
CA LEU A 122 -4.64 0.09 -9.75
C LEU A 122 -3.98 -0.80 -10.82
N GLN A 123 -3.11 -0.24 -11.66
CA GLN A 123 -2.36 -1.03 -12.65
C GLN A 123 -1.43 -2.06 -11.99
N ASP A 124 -0.82 -1.73 -10.85
CA ASP A 124 0.01 -2.68 -10.11
C ASP A 124 -0.86 -3.80 -9.49
N ILE A 125 -2.13 -3.52 -9.15
CA ILE A 125 -3.09 -4.55 -8.71
C ILE A 125 -3.42 -5.49 -9.87
N ASP A 126 -3.79 -4.94 -11.02
CA ASP A 126 -4.16 -5.72 -12.20
C ASP A 126 -3.00 -6.62 -12.66
N ALA A 127 -1.78 -6.08 -12.72
CA ALA A 127 -0.59 -6.81 -13.14
C ALA A 127 -0.29 -8.01 -12.22
N GLN A 128 -0.41 -7.83 -10.90
CA GLN A 128 -0.20 -8.91 -9.94
C GLN A 128 -1.31 -9.97 -9.98
N MET A 129 -2.55 -9.57 -10.26
CA MET A 129 -3.65 -10.53 -10.46
C MET A 129 -3.44 -11.39 -11.71
N GLU A 130 -2.99 -10.79 -12.81
CA GLU A 130 -2.64 -11.51 -14.03
C GLU A 130 -1.47 -12.48 -13.82
N GLU A 131 -0.41 -12.04 -13.10
CA GLU A 131 0.73 -12.88 -12.77
C GLU A 131 0.33 -14.06 -11.90
N GLY A 132 -0.48 -13.84 -10.85
CA GLY A 132 -1.00 -14.90 -9.99
C GLY A 132 -1.85 -15.93 -10.76
N PHE A 133 -2.67 -15.48 -11.72
CA PHE A 133 -3.44 -16.36 -12.58
C PHE A 133 -2.55 -17.22 -13.50
N LEU A 134 -1.53 -16.62 -14.11
CA LEU A 134 -0.55 -17.33 -14.94
C LEU A 134 0.24 -18.38 -14.15
N GLU A 135 0.61 -18.09 -12.90
CA GLU A 135 1.26 -19.06 -12.02
C GLU A 135 0.34 -20.23 -11.67
N PHE A 136 -0.93 -19.95 -11.38
CA PHE A 136 -1.94 -20.96 -11.12
C PHE A 136 -2.14 -21.91 -12.31
N GLU A 137 -2.25 -21.38 -13.54
CA GLU A 137 -2.37 -22.19 -14.76
C GLU A 137 -1.13 -23.06 -14.99
N LYS A 138 0.07 -22.53 -14.81
CA LYS A 138 1.33 -23.29 -14.92
C LYS A 138 1.40 -24.42 -13.89
N ALA A 139 0.95 -24.17 -12.65
CA ALA A 139 0.92 -25.17 -11.59
C ALA A 139 -0.09 -26.29 -11.89
N HIS A 140 -1.26 -25.97 -12.45
CA HIS A 140 -2.25 -26.95 -12.88
C HIS A 140 -1.74 -27.77 -14.07
N THR A 141 -1.11 -27.14 -15.04
CA THR A 141 -0.56 -27.81 -16.23
C THR A 141 0.55 -28.80 -15.86
N ARG A 142 1.35 -28.53 -14.81
CA ARG A 142 2.36 -29.47 -14.29
C ARG A 142 1.75 -30.70 -13.59
N LYS A 143 0.55 -30.59 -13.01
CA LYS A 143 -0.14 -31.72 -12.36
C LYS A 143 -0.83 -32.67 -13.35
N ILE A 144 -1.11 -32.24 -14.58
CA ILE A 144 -1.80 -33.04 -15.62
C ILE A 144 -0.78 -33.65 -16.60
N ARG A 145 0.35 -34.15 -16.10
CA ARG A 145 1.21 -35.05 -16.88
C ARG A 145 1.19 -36.42 -16.20
N PHE A 146 0.41 -37.33 -16.80
CA PHE A 146 0.40 -38.76 -16.52
C PHE A 146 1.76 -39.39 -16.85
#